data_AF-A0A6P3IFN2-F1
#
_entry.id   AF-A0A6P3IFN2-F1
#
_cell.length_a   1.000
_cell.length_b   1.000
_cell.length_c   1.000
_cell.angle_alpha   90.00
_cell.angle_beta   90.00
_cell.angle_gamma   90.00
#
_symmetry.space_group_name_H-M   'P 1'
#
loop_
_entity.id
_entity.type
_entity.pdbx_description
1 polymer ?
#
loop_
_entity_poly.entity_id
_entity_poly.type
_entity_poly.pdbx_seq_one_letter_code
_entity_poly.pdbx_strand_id
1 'polypeptide(L)'
;TDLPGKSEEPNCACDQFRCGNGKCIPAAWKCNNMDECGDSSDEEICAREANPPTSASFQPCAYNQFQCLSRFTKVYTCLPESLKCDGNIDCLDLGDEIDCDVPTCGQWLKYFYGTFNSPNYPDFYPPGSNCTWLIDTGDHRKVILRFTDFKLDGTGYGDYVKIYDGLEENPHKLLRVLTAFDSHAPLTVVSSSGQIRVHFCADKVNAARGFNATYQVDGFCLPWEIPCGGNWGCYTEQQRCDGYWHCPNGRDEINCTVCQKEEFPCSRNGVCYPRSDRCNYQNHCPNGSDEKNCFFCQPGNFHCKNNRCVFESWVCDSQDDCGDGSDEENCPVIVPTRVITAAVIGSLICGLLLVIALGCTCKLYSLRMKLT
;
A
#
# COMPACT_ATOMS: atom_id res chain seq x y z
N THR A 1 -6.81 80.61 74.00
CA THR A 1 -5.86 80.91 72.92
C THR A 1 -5.68 79.66 72.10
N ASP A 2 -5.99 79.77 70.80
CA ASP A 2 -5.58 78.93 69.65
C ASP A 2 -5.95 77.42 69.64
N LEU A 3 -6.91 76.97 68.80
CA LEU A 3 -6.83 76.52 67.36
C LEU A 3 -6.46 75.02 67.23
N PRO A 4 -6.74 74.29 66.11
CA PRO A 4 -7.51 74.62 64.88
C PRO A 4 -8.53 73.51 64.47
N GLY A 5 -9.28 73.74 63.39
CA GLY A 5 -10.39 72.89 62.95
C GLY A 5 -10.06 71.69 62.04
N LYS A 6 -11.11 70.94 61.68
CA LYS A 6 -11.14 70.02 60.55
C LYS A 6 -12.59 69.78 60.07
N SER A 7 -12.73 69.76 58.76
CA SER A 7 -13.90 69.69 57.89
C SER A 7 -14.82 68.49 58.10
N GLU A 8 -16.13 68.72 58.08
CA GLU A 8 -17.14 67.69 57.80
C GLU A 8 -17.13 67.37 56.30
N GLU A 9 -16.69 66.17 55.93
CA GLU A 9 -16.91 65.59 54.59
C GLU A 9 -18.00 64.52 54.68
N PRO A 10 -18.92 64.43 53.67
CA PRO A 10 -19.95 63.40 53.63
C PRO A 10 -19.29 62.05 53.36
N ASN A 11 -19.28 61.18 54.37
CA ASN A 11 -18.78 59.82 54.22
C ASN A 11 -19.80 58.99 53.42
N CYS A 12 -19.36 58.34 52.35
CA CYS A 12 -20.15 57.33 51.65
C CYS A 12 -20.54 56.19 52.62
N ALA A 13 -21.68 55.53 52.39
CA ALA A 13 -22.10 54.38 53.20
C ALA A 13 -21.11 53.22 53.08
N CYS A 14 -21.08 52.33 54.09
CA CYS A 14 -20.07 51.26 54.22
C CYS A 14 -20.01 50.27 53.04
N ASP A 15 -21.06 50.22 52.23
CA ASP A 15 -21.24 49.37 51.04
C ASP A 15 -21.10 50.15 49.72
N GLN A 16 -20.57 51.37 49.76
CA GLN A 16 -20.37 52.24 48.60
C GLN A 16 -18.88 52.61 48.44
N PHE A 17 -18.40 52.58 47.20
CA PHE A 17 -17.08 53.02 46.81
C PHE A 17 -17.09 54.52 46.48
N ARG A 18 -16.11 55.26 47.00
CA ARG A 18 -15.95 56.70 46.76
C ARG A 18 -14.97 56.93 45.62
N CYS A 19 -15.47 57.52 44.55
CA CYS A 19 -14.71 58.00 43.40
C CYS A 19 -13.69 59.10 43.74
N GLY A 20 -12.68 59.27 42.87
CA GLY A 20 -11.68 60.32 42.98
C GLY A 20 -12.28 61.73 42.91
N ASN A 21 -13.32 61.92 42.09
CA ASN A 21 -14.13 63.14 42.03
C ASN A 21 -15.13 63.31 43.20
N GLY A 22 -15.18 62.38 44.16
CA GLY A 22 -16.03 62.45 45.35
C GLY A 22 -17.45 61.88 45.20
N LYS A 23 -17.81 61.32 44.04
CA LYS A 23 -19.09 60.60 43.81
C LYS A 23 -19.08 59.23 44.54
N CYS A 24 -20.20 58.83 45.14
CA CYS A 24 -20.33 57.50 45.75
C CYS A 24 -21.07 56.56 44.79
N ILE A 25 -20.47 55.41 44.45
CA ILE A 25 -21.11 54.35 43.66
C ILE A 25 -21.24 53.07 44.51
N PRO A 26 -22.15 52.14 44.20
CA PRO A 26 -22.21 50.85 44.89
C PRO A 26 -20.88 50.10 44.79
N ALA A 27 -20.41 49.48 45.88
CA ALA A 27 -19.13 48.76 45.89
C ALA A 27 -19.06 47.59 44.88
N ALA A 28 -20.21 47.07 44.45
CA ALA A 28 -20.30 46.05 43.40
C ALA A 28 -19.96 46.55 41.99
N TRP A 29 -19.92 47.87 41.78
CA TRP A 29 -19.60 48.50 40.50
C TRP A 29 -18.14 48.99 40.46
N LYS A 30 -17.36 48.62 41.47
CA LYS A 30 -15.91 48.77 41.45
C LYS A 30 -15.33 47.68 40.54
N CYS A 31 -14.63 48.05 39.48
CA CYS A 31 -13.86 47.15 38.60
C CYS A 31 -14.69 46.18 37.76
N ASN A 32 -15.76 46.70 37.17
CA ASN A 32 -16.63 45.97 36.25
C ASN A 32 -16.33 46.29 34.77
N ASN A 33 -15.24 47.03 34.51
CA ASN A 33 -14.77 47.44 33.19
C ASN A 33 -15.66 48.48 32.50
N MET A 34 -16.46 49.22 33.27
CA MET A 34 -17.25 50.36 32.83
C MET A 34 -16.99 51.56 33.75
N ASP A 35 -16.91 52.77 33.17
CA ASP A 35 -16.61 54.00 33.93
C ASP A 35 -17.92 54.61 34.48
N GLU A 36 -18.38 54.11 35.62
CA GLU A 36 -19.55 54.65 36.32
C GLU A 36 -19.25 55.90 37.13
N CYS A 37 -17.96 56.08 37.43
CA CYS A 37 -17.40 57.19 38.17
C CYS A 37 -17.28 58.47 37.32
N GLY A 38 -17.13 58.31 36.01
CA GLY A 38 -16.99 59.36 34.98
C GLY A 38 -15.59 59.98 34.91
N ASP A 39 -14.71 59.63 35.85
CA ASP A 39 -13.29 59.98 35.88
C ASP A 39 -12.40 58.72 35.93
N SER A 40 -12.98 57.53 35.68
CA SER A 40 -12.35 56.20 35.73
C SER A 40 -11.74 55.78 37.08
N SER A 41 -12.04 56.47 38.19
CA SER A 41 -11.44 56.12 39.49
C SER A 41 -11.88 54.76 40.04
N ASP A 42 -13.05 54.27 39.63
CA ASP A 42 -13.59 52.94 39.94
C ASP A 42 -12.86 51.80 39.23
N GLU A 43 -12.23 52.08 38.09
CA GLU A 43 -11.46 51.12 37.30
C GLU A 43 -9.94 51.26 37.51
N GLU A 44 -9.44 52.47 37.77
CA GLU A 44 -8.00 52.75 37.91
C GLU A 44 -7.41 52.12 39.18
N ILE A 45 -8.20 52.00 40.25
CA ILE A 45 -7.74 51.40 41.51
C ILE A 45 -7.57 49.89 41.38
N CYS A 46 -8.33 49.21 40.50
CA CYS A 46 -8.09 47.79 40.24
C CYS A 46 -6.88 47.50 39.36
N ALA A 47 -6.36 48.47 38.61
CA ALA A 47 -5.05 48.30 37.98
C ALA A 47 -3.92 48.22 39.03
N ARG A 48 -4.16 48.66 40.27
CA ARG A 48 -3.17 48.73 41.36
C ARG A 48 -3.43 47.75 42.52
N GLU A 49 -4.69 47.38 42.77
CA GLU A 49 -5.07 46.36 43.76
C GLU A 49 -5.41 45.00 43.14
N ALA A 50 -5.37 44.86 41.81
CA ALA A 50 -5.00 43.59 41.23
C ALA A 50 -3.50 43.39 41.53
N ASN A 51 -3.21 42.82 42.72
CA ASN A 51 -2.31 41.69 42.70
C ASN A 51 -2.76 40.85 41.51
N PRO A 52 -1.97 40.74 40.44
CA PRO A 52 -2.38 39.94 39.30
C PRO A 52 -2.69 38.56 39.89
N PRO A 53 -3.78 37.86 39.53
CA PRO A 53 -3.73 36.42 39.62
C PRO A 53 -2.45 36.09 38.87
N THR A 54 -1.45 35.66 39.63
CA THR A 54 -0.06 35.41 39.23
C THR A 54 -0.08 35.17 37.76
N SER A 55 0.40 36.18 37.00
CA SER A 55 0.74 36.10 35.59
C SER A 55 0.26 34.77 35.08
N ALA A 56 -1.02 34.64 34.66
CA ALA A 56 -1.55 33.37 34.17
C ALA A 56 -0.50 32.95 33.21
N SER A 57 0.30 32.00 33.66
CA SER A 57 1.61 31.93 33.10
C SER A 57 1.21 31.36 31.76
N PHE A 58 1.42 32.15 30.72
CA PHE A 58 2.15 31.62 29.60
C PHE A 58 3.48 31.15 30.21
N GLN A 59 3.41 30.11 31.03
CA GLN A 59 4.42 29.12 31.22
C GLN A 59 4.27 28.47 29.86
N PRO A 60 5.12 28.81 28.88
CA PRO A 60 5.34 27.85 27.83
C PRO A 60 5.51 26.49 28.52
N CYS A 61 4.92 25.46 27.92
CA CYS A 61 5.10 24.10 28.39
C CYS A 61 6.58 23.89 28.73
N ALA A 62 6.86 23.14 29.81
CA ALA A 62 8.23 22.96 30.27
C ALA A 62 9.15 22.48 29.13
N TYR A 63 10.47 22.62 29.24
CA TYR A 63 11.44 22.31 28.17
C TYR A 63 11.28 20.92 27.49
N ASN A 64 10.54 20.00 28.10
CA ASN A 64 10.24 18.66 27.57
C ASN A 64 8.73 18.39 27.43
N GLN A 65 7.94 19.43 27.12
CA GLN A 65 6.49 19.36 26.97
C GLN A 65 6.03 20.22 25.79
N PHE A 66 5.00 19.76 25.07
CA PHE A 66 4.37 20.47 23.95
C PHE A 66 2.92 20.88 24.29
N GLN A 67 2.39 21.81 23.51
CA GLN A 67 1.08 22.43 23.74
C GLN A 67 -0.01 21.74 22.90
N CYS A 68 -0.96 21.11 23.58
CA CYS A 68 -2.20 20.57 23.01
C CYS A 68 -3.32 21.59 23.08
N LEU A 69 -3.92 21.97 21.96
CA LEU A 69 -5.00 22.96 21.93
C LEU A 69 -6.36 22.27 22.12
N SER A 70 -7.28 22.92 22.82
CA SER A 70 -8.67 22.45 22.88
C SER A 70 -9.48 23.11 21.77
N ARG A 71 -10.20 22.32 20.95
CA ARG A 71 -11.10 22.86 19.91
C ARG A 71 -12.29 23.64 20.48
N PHE A 72 -12.60 23.46 21.77
CA PHE A 72 -13.80 24.01 22.40
C PHE A 72 -13.51 25.10 23.43
N THR A 73 -12.26 25.26 23.88
CA THR A 73 -11.88 26.23 24.92
C THR A 73 -10.53 26.88 24.57
N LYS A 74 -10.31 28.14 24.97
CA LYS A 74 -8.98 28.82 24.86
C LYS A 74 -7.92 28.22 25.81
N VAL A 75 -8.15 27.01 26.30
CA VAL A 75 -7.31 26.31 27.26
C VAL A 75 -6.47 25.30 26.48
N TYR A 76 -5.17 25.29 26.75
CA TYR A 76 -4.24 24.31 26.22
C TYR A 76 -3.74 23.41 27.33
N THR A 77 -3.48 22.15 27.01
CA THR A 77 -2.90 21.16 27.92
C THR A 77 -1.44 20.97 27.53
N CYS A 78 -0.52 20.89 28.50
CA CYS A 78 0.88 20.57 28.19
C CYS A 78 1.09 19.06 28.35
N LEU A 79 1.46 18.39 27.28
CA LEU A 79 1.82 16.96 27.29
C LEU A 79 3.34 16.80 27.21
N PRO A 80 3.92 15.74 27.79
CA PRO A 80 5.34 15.41 27.63
C PRO A 80 5.71 15.25 26.15
N GLU A 81 6.88 15.71 25.73
CA GLU A 81 7.38 15.53 24.35
C GLU A 81 7.47 14.05 23.94
N SER A 82 7.53 13.13 24.91
CA SER A 82 7.49 11.69 24.66
C SER A 82 6.14 11.18 24.15
N LEU A 83 5.07 11.95 24.31
CA LEU A 83 3.72 11.66 23.78
C LEU A 83 3.47 12.33 22.43
N LYS A 84 4.47 13.04 21.89
CA LYS A 84 4.37 13.59 20.55
C LYS A 84 4.76 12.47 19.58
N CYS A 85 3.90 12.14 18.64
CA CYS A 85 4.16 11.12 17.61
C CYS A 85 4.46 9.73 18.18
N ASP A 86 3.81 9.39 19.29
CA ASP A 86 3.96 8.11 19.97
C ASP A 86 2.97 7.05 19.44
N GLY A 87 2.09 7.45 18.52
CA GLY A 87 1.08 6.62 17.88
C GLY A 87 -0.21 6.50 18.68
N ASN A 88 -0.33 7.20 19.80
CA ASN A 88 -1.55 7.30 20.59
C ASN A 88 -2.14 8.72 20.48
N ILE A 89 -3.47 8.81 20.55
CA ILE A 89 -4.15 10.11 20.59
C ILE A 89 -4.27 10.52 22.06
N ASP A 90 -3.30 11.28 22.55
CA ASP A 90 -3.30 11.88 23.87
C ASP A 90 -3.86 13.32 23.87
N CYS A 91 -3.77 13.98 22.72
CA CYS A 91 -4.25 15.34 22.50
C CYS A 91 -5.71 15.35 22.02
N LEU A 92 -6.58 16.09 22.70
CA LEU A 92 -8.01 16.18 22.33
C LEU A 92 -8.27 16.72 20.92
N ASP A 93 -7.34 17.50 20.36
CA ASP A 93 -7.42 18.05 19.00
C ASP A 93 -6.55 17.30 17.97
N LEU A 94 -5.89 16.22 18.39
CA LEU A 94 -4.91 15.42 17.63
C LEU A 94 -3.58 16.13 17.39
N GLY A 95 -3.30 17.24 18.07
CA GLY A 95 -2.10 18.07 17.87
C GLY A 95 -0.77 17.33 18.06
N ASP A 96 -0.78 16.26 18.87
CA ASP A 96 0.33 15.35 19.15
C ASP A 96 0.73 14.46 17.98
N GLU A 97 -0.21 14.14 17.08
CA GLU A 97 -0.03 13.16 16.00
C GLU A 97 -0.15 13.75 14.58
N ILE A 98 -0.58 15.01 14.43
CA ILE A 98 -0.84 15.63 13.10
C ILE A 98 0.37 16.33 12.48
N ASP A 99 1.36 16.73 13.30
CA ASP A 99 2.53 17.53 12.91
C ASP A 99 3.82 16.91 13.44
N CYS A 100 4.00 15.65 13.11
CA CYS A 100 5.21 14.89 13.35
C CYS A 100 6.29 15.27 12.34
N ASP A 101 7.48 15.58 12.84
CA ASP A 101 8.68 15.62 12.00
C ASP A 101 8.90 14.21 11.45
N VAL A 102 8.44 14.01 10.23
CA VAL A 102 8.63 12.73 9.53
C VAL A 102 10.13 12.51 9.44
N PRO A 103 10.68 11.41 10.00
CA PRO A 103 12.09 11.12 9.85
C PRO A 103 12.42 11.11 8.35
N THR A 104 13.50 11.79 7.95
CA THR A 104 13.95 11.75 6.55
C THR A 104 14.18 10.29 6.17
N CYS A 105 13.25 9.74 5.42
CA CYS A 105 13.21 8.34 5.05
C CYS A 105 13.30 8.20 3.53
N GLY A 106 13.90 7.09 3.10
CA GLY A 106 14.27 6.91 1.71
C GLY A 106 15.77 7.10 1.47
N GLN A 107 16.30 6.31 0.55
CA GLN A 107 17.73 6.24 0.27
C GLN A 107 18.00 5.87 -1.20
N TRP A 108 19.20 6.20 -1.66
CA TRP A 108 19.75 5.69 -2.91
C TRP A 108 20.46 4.37 -2.66
N LEU A 109 19.91 3.30 -3.20
CA LEU A 109 20.36 1.92 -3.03
C LEU A 109 21.19 1.51 -4.26
N LYS A 110 22.52 1.53 -4.09
CA LYS A 110 23.49 1.30 -5.19
C LYS A 110 24.13 -0.08 -5.22
N TYR A 111 23.95 -0.87 -4.17
CA TYR A 111 24.50 -2.23 -4.09
C TYR A 111 23.67 -3.21 -4.92
N PHE A 112 24.28 -4.28 -5.44
CA PHE A 112 23.61 -5.31 -6.24
C PHE A 112 22.51 -6.07 -5.50
N TYR A 113 22.55 -6.08 -4.17
CA TYR A 113 21.50 -6.60 -3.32
C TYR A 113 21.42 -5.75 -2.05
N GLY A 114 20.29 -5.79 -1.37
CA GLY A 114 20.12 -5.09 -0.12
C GLY A 114 18.73 -5.25 0.48
N THR A 115 18.54 -4.59 1.62
CA THR A 115 17.28 -4.60 2.37
C THR A 115 16.95 -3.18 2.78
N PHE A 116 15.68 -2.84 2.73
CA PHE A 116 15.15 -1.58 3.23
C PHE A 116 13.76 -1.82 3.82
N ASN A 117 13.37 -0.98 4.75
CA ASN A 117 12.12 -1.13 5.50
C ASN A 117 11.41 0.22 5.65
N SER A 118 10.14 0.17 6.02
CA SER A 118 9.41 1.35 6.48
C SER A 118 10.08 1.92 7.73
N PRO A 119 9.94 3.23 7.99
CA PRO A 119 10.47 3.84 9.21
C PRO A 119 9.98 3.08 10.45
N ASN A 120 10.86 2.95 11.45
CA ASN A 120 10.63 2.25 12.71
C ASN A 120 10.33 0.75 12.64
N TYR A 121 10.37 0.09 11.47
CA TYR A 121 10.15 -1.35 11.38
C TYR A 121 11.11 -2.15 12.31
N PRO A 122 10.61 -3.12 13.12
CA PRO A 122 9.31 -3.78 13.05
C PRO A 122 8.16 -3.11 13.83
N ASP A 123 8.42 -1.96 14.45
CA ASP A 123 7.39 -1.16 15.13
C ASP A 123 6.56 -0.34 14.11
N PHE A 124 5.55 0.37 14.62
CA PHE A 124 4.64 1.15 13.78
C PHE A 124 5.35 2.32 13.09
N TYR A 125 5.11 2.50 11.79
CA TYR A 125 5.66 3.67 11.07
C TYR A 125 4.96 4.97 11.51
N PRO A 126 5.65 6.13 11.53
CA PRO A 126 5.03 7.39 11.88
C PRO A 126 3.91 7.78 10.89
N PRO A 127 2.75 8.28 11.34
CA PRO A 127 1.75 8.87 10.48
C PRO A 127 2.32 10.01 9.62
N GLY A 128 1.85 10.15 8.38
CA GLY A 128 2.30 11.15 7.43
C GLY A 128 3.63 10.83 6.75
N SER A 129 4.17 9.63 6.95
CA SER A 129 5.43 9.19 6.33
C SER A 129 5.39 9.27 4.81
N ASN A 130 6.37 9.95 4.21
CA ASN A 130 6.54 10.02 2.76
C ASN A 130 7.99 9.69 2.40
N CYS A 131 8.22 8.44 1.99
CA CYS A 131 9.55 7.89 1.80
C CYS A 131 9.74 7.46 0.34
N THR A 132 10.91 7.77 -0.23
CA THR A 132 11.28 7.32 -1.59
C THR A 132 12.61 6.57 -1.57
N TRP A 133 12.62 5.32 -2.02
CA TRP A 133 13.84 4.55 -2.28
C TRP A 133 14.09 4.45 -3.77
N LEU A 134 15.34 4.71 -4.15
CA LEU A 134 15.82 4.72 -5.52
C LEU A 134 16.87 3.62 -5.68
N ILE A 135 16.51 2.54 -6.35
CA ILE A 135 17.39 1.40 -6.60
C ILE A 135 18.03 1.59 -7.97
N ASP A 136 19.32 1.92 -7.95
CA ASP A 136 20.15 2.12 -9.13
C ASP A 136 21.52 1.51 -8.91
N THR A 137 21.69 0.28 -9.40
CA THR A 137 22.91 -0.50 -9.23
C THR A 137 23.97 -0.20 -10.30
N GLY A 138 23.62 0.63 -11.30
CA GLY A 138 24.46 0.89 -12.48
C GLY A 138 24.53 -0.28 -13.47
N ASP A 139 23.84 -1.40 -13.20
CA ASP A 139 23.66 -2.50 -14.14
C ASP A 139 22.30 -2.38 -14.86
N HIS A 140 22.24 -2.86 -16.10
CA HIS A 140 21.01 -2.88 -16.92
C HIS A 140 20.24 -4.20 -16.75
N ARG A 141 20.75 -5.13 -15.95
CA ARG A 141 20.03 -6.35 -15.56
C ARG A 141 18.79 -6.02 -14.74
N LYS A 142 17.80 -6.90 -14.80
CA LYS A 142 16.55 -6.75 -14.06
C LYS A 142 16.81 -6.78 -12.56
N VAL A 143 16.19 -5.87 -11.82
CA VAL A 143 16.12 -5.89 -10.36
C VAL A 143 14.84 -6.62 -9.94
N ILE A 144 14.99 -7.55 -9.00
CA ILE A 144 13.91 -8.29 -8.35
C ILE A 144 13.73 -7.68 -6.97
N LEU A 145 12.56 -7.07 -6.73
CA LEU A 145 12.13 -6.53 -5.45
C LEU A 145 11.16 -7.50 -4.79
N ARG A 146 11.40 -7.85 -3.53
CA ARG A 146 10.59 -8.77 -2.75
C ARG A 146 10.22 -8.18 -1.39
N PHE A 147 8.94 -8.05 -1.11
CA PHE A 147 8.44 -7.73 0.21
C PHE A 147 8.33 -9.03 1.01
N THR A 148 9.16 -9.16 2.03
CA THR A 148 9.16 -10.32 2.95
C THR A 148 8.07 -10.20 4.00
N ASP A 149 7.75 -8.96 4.36
CA ASP A 149 6.69 -8.58 5.27
C ASP A 149 6.00 -7.33 4.72
N PHE A 150 4.66 -7.32 4.74
CA PHE A 150 3.87 -6.20 4.27
C PHE A 150 2.55 -6.08 5.04
N LYS A 151 2.39 -5.00 5.81
CA LYS A 151 1.16 -4.69 6.53
C LYS A 151 1.04 -3.17 6.72
N LEU A 152 0.18 -2.57 5.91
CA LEU A 152 -0.17 -1.16 5.99
C LEU A 152 -1.53 -0.96 6.66
N ASP A 153 -1.78 0.27 7.11
CA ASP A 153 -3.10 0.67 7.57
C ASP A 153 -4.05 0.91 6.40
N GLY A 154 -5.30 0.48 6.58
CA GLY A 154 -6.36 0.55 5.58
C GLY A 154 -7.51 1.46 5.96
N THR A 155 -7.39 2.22 7.05
CA THR A 155 -8.39 3.20 7.47
C THR A 155 -8.13 4.55 6.77
N GLY A 156 -9.16 5.40 6.67
CA GLY A 156 -8.96 6.74 6.09
C GLY A 156 -8.70 6.79 4.58
N TYR A 157 -7.69 7.58 4.17
CA TYR A 157 -7.29 7.75 2.76
C TYR A 157 -6.39 6.62 2.25
N GLY A 158 -6.04 5.68 3.13
CA GLY A 158 -5.40 4.42 2.82
C GLY A 158 -3.92 4.58 2.48
N ASP A 159 -3.09 3.88 3.23
CA ASP A 159 -1.65 3.91 3.02
C ASP A 159 -1.28 3.07 1.80
N TYR A 160 -0.27 3.54 1.06
CA TYR A 160 0.13 2.87 -0.17
C TYR A 160 1.63 2.91 -0.44
N VAL A 161 2.08 1.88 -1.17
CA VAL A 161 3.40 1.83 -1.79
C VAL A 161 3.23 1.72 -3.30
N LYS A 162 3.77 2.69 -4.04
CA LYS A 162 3.82 2.66 -5.50
C LYS A 162 5.22 2.26 -5.94
N ILE A 163 5.30 1.27 -6.82
CA ILE A 163 6.55 0.78 -7.40
C ILE A 163 6.57 1.11 -8.89
N TYR A 164 7.63 1.77 -9.32
CA TYR A 164 7.81 2.25 -10.69
C TYR A 164 9.07 1.64 -11.31
N ASP A 165 9.03 1.45 -12.63
CA ASP A 165 10.14 0.98 -13.45
C ASP A 165 10.95 2.19 -13.93
N GLY A 166 12.07 2.49 -13.27
CA GLY A 166 12.88 3.68 -13.51
C GLY A 166 12.98 4.64 -12.31
N LEU A 167 13.86 5.64 -12.42
CA LEU A 167 14.17 6.62 -11.35
C LEU A 167 13.40 7.95 -11.48
N GLU A 168 12.69 8.15 -12.59
CA GLU A 168 12.01 9.41 -12.91
C GLU A 168 11.00 9.82 -11.82
N GLU A 169 10.80 11.13 -11.63
CA GLU A 169 9.81 11.67 -10.69
C GLU A 169 8.36 11.56 -11.21
N ASN A 170 8.18 11.63 -12.53
CA ASN A 170 6.92 11.36 -13.22
C ASN A 170 7.03 10.09 -14.06
N PRO A 171 7.16 8.92 -13.42
CA PRO A 171 7.39 7.67 -14.12
C PRO A 171 6.18 7.29 -14.97
N HIS A 172 6.41 7.06 -16.26
CA HIS A 172 5.38 6.60 -17.20
C HIS A 172 4.99 5.13 -16.99
N LYS A 173 5.80 4.36 -16.25
CA LYS A 173 5.61 2.92 -16.07
C LYS A 173 5.50 2.54 -14.59
N LEU A 174 4.26 2.49 -14.11
CA LEU A 174 3.89 1.95 -12.80
C LEU A 174 3.87 0.42 -12.87
N LEU A 175 4.67 -0.25 -12.06
CA LEU A 175 4.73 -1.71 -11.98
C LEU A 175 3.63 -2.26 -11.07
N ARG A 176 3.46 -1.67 -9.89
CA ARG A 176 2.48 -2.14 -8.91
C ARG A 176 2.11 -1.05 -7.90
N VAL A 177 0.87 -1.09 -7.41
CA VAL A 177 0.41 -0.36 -6.24
C VAL A 177 0.09 -1.38 -5.17
N LEU A 178 0.66 -1.22 -3.98
CA LEU A 178 0.39 -2.05 -2.82
C LEU A 178 -0.34 -1.22 -1.77
N THR A 179 -1.37 -1.79 -1.16
CA THR A 179 -2.24 -1.15 -0.15
C THR A 179 -2.48 -2.12 1.00
N ALA A 180 -3.24 -1.72 2.03
CA ALA A 180 -3.61 -2.61 3.14
C ALA A 180 -4.22 -3.97 2.73
N PHE A 181 -4.82 -4.07 1.54
CA PHE A 181 -5.38 -5.31 1.01
C PHE A 181 -4.31 -6.31 0.53
N ASP A 182 -3.09 -5.84 0.25
CA ASP A 182 -1.95 -6.66 -0.19
C ASP A 182 -1.18 -7.29 0.98
N SER A 183 -1.85 -7.56 2.11
CA SER A 183 -1.21 -8.11 3.33
C SER A 183 -0.68 -9.55 3.21
N HIS A 184 -0.89 -10.21 2.07
CA HIS A 184 -0.36 -11.54 1.79
C HIS A 184 1.07 -11.46 1.23
N ALA A 185 2.04 -11.41 2.14
CA ALA A 185 3.46 -11.57 1.81
C ALA A 185 3.82 -13.06 1.59
N PRO A 186 4.82 -13.39 0.74
CA PRO A 186 5.72 -12.47 0.05
C PRO A 186 5.18 -11.94 -1.29
N LEU A 187 5.45 -10.66 -1.58
CA LEU A 187 5.11 -10.04 -2.86
C LEU A 187 6.36 -9.73 -3.67
N THR A 188 6.40 -10.16 -4.92
CA THR A 188 7.54 -9.95 -5.82
C THR A 188 7.19 -9.02 -6.98
N VAL A 189 8.09 -8.11 -7.31
CA VAL A 189 8.01 -7.20 -8.45
C VAL A 189 9.36 -7.22 -9.17
N VAL A 190 9.34 -7.32 -10.50
CA VAL A 190 10.56 -7.38 -11.33
C VAL A 190 10.60 -6.17 -12.25
N SER A 191 11.71 -5.43 -12.23
CA SER A 191 11.92 -4.30 -13.15
C SER A 191 12.20 -4.80 -14.57
N SER A 192 11.92 -3.98 -15.58
CA SER A 192 12.41 -4.21 -16.94
C SER A 192 13.56 -3.27 -17.34
N SER A 193 13.69 -2.12 -16.67
CA SER A 193 14.74 -1.12 -16.93
C SER A 193 16.04 -1.35 -16.17
N GLY A 194 16.03 -2.22 -15.15
CA GLY A 194 17.15 -2.39 -14.20
C GLY A 194 17.19 -1.34 -13.09
N GLN A 195 16.22 -0.42 -13.06
CA GLN A 195 16.06 0.59 -12.03
C GLN A 195 14.65 0.52 -11.43
N ILE A 196 14.53 0.76 -10.12
CA ILE A 196 13.24 0.77 -9.43
C ILE A 196 13.14 2.00 -8.53
N ARG A 197 12.00 2.69 -8.61
CA ARG A 197 11.59 3.70 -7.62
C ARG A 197 10.45 3.17 -6.79
N VAL A 198 10.64 3.13 -5.47
CA VAL A 198 9.63 2.74 -4.49
C VAL A 198 9.21 3.97 -3.71
N HIS A 199 7.93 4.33 -3.78
CA HIS A 199 7.36 5.49 -3.11
C HIS A 199 6.30 5.05 -2.11
N PHE A 200 6.58 5.20 -0.82
CA PHE A 200 5.66 4.93 0.28
C PHE A 200 5.04 6.24 0.77
N CYS A 201 3.71 6.26 0.87
CA CYS A 201 2.97 7.36 1.46
C CYS A 201 2.00 6.79 2.49
N ALA A 202 2.14 7.23 3.73
CA ALA A 202 1.17 7.04 4.79
C ALA A 202 0.32 8.31 4.95
N ASP A 203 -0.94 8.14 5.29
CA ASP A 203 -1.80 9.23 5.71
C ASP A 203 -1.49 9.66 7.16
N LYS A 204 -2.14 10.72 7.63
CA LYS A 204 -1.88 11.32 8.95
C LYS A 204 -2.71 10.68 10.08
N VAL A 205 -3.42 9.60 9.83
CA VAL A 205 -4.45 9.07 10.72
C VAL A 205 -4.29 7.57 10.83
N ASN A 206 -3.59 7.14 11.89
CA ASN A 206 -3.20 5.76 12.21
C ASN A 206 -1.95 5.26 11.48
N ALA A 207 -1.44 4.14 11.96
CA ALA A 207 -0.26 3.47 11.46
C ALA A 207 -0.40 1.95 11.60
N ALA A 208 0.44 1.22 10.87
CA ALA A 208 0.62 -0.22 11.01
C ALA A 208 2.11 -0.56 11.17
N ARG A 209 2.45 -1.84 11.34
CA ARG A 209 3.85 -2.31 11.44
C ARG A 209 4.71 -2.03 10.20
N GLY A 210 4.09 -1.67 9.08
CA GLY A 210 4.78 -1.33 7.84
C GLY A 210 5.25 -2.54 7.05
N PHE A 211 6.46 -2.44 6.47
CA PHE A 211 6.96 -3.45 5.55
C PHE A 211 8.48 -3.61 5.62
N ASN A 212 8.94 -4.80 5.21
CA ASN A 212 10.35 -5.11 5.02
C ASN A 212 10.56 -5.69 3.63
N ALA A 213 11.43 -5.04 2.85
CA ALA A 213 11.68 -5.38 1.47
C ALA A 213 13.16 -5.66 1.21
N THR A 214 13.43 -6.71 0.46
CA THR A 214 14.75 -7.07 -0.05
C THR A 214 14.76 -6.86 -1.55
N TYR A 215 15.87 -6.40 -2.10
CA TYR A 215 16.06 -6.29 -3.53
C TYR A 215 17.36 -6.97 -3.96
N GLN A 216 17.37 -7.50 -5.17
CA GLN A 216 18.56 -8.12 -5.76
C GLN A 216 18.55 -7.96 -7.28
N VAL A 217 19.72 -7.73 -7.86
CA VAL A 217 19.92 -7.76 -9.31
C VAL A 217 19.93 -9.20 -9.78
N ASP A 218 19.29 -9.47 -10.91
CA ASP A 218 19.18 -10.80 -11.50
C ASP A 218 20.57 -11.45 -11.69
N GLY A 219 20.71 -12.66 -11.11
CA GLY A 219 21.97 -13.41 -11.04
C GLY A 219 22.85 -13.13 -9.82
N PHE A 220 22.48 -12.19 -8.94
CA PHE A 220 23.14 -11.95 -7.66
C PHE A 220 22.25 -12.43 -6.51
N CYS A 221 22.83 -13.18 -5.59
CA CYS A 221 22.14 -13.76 -4.45
C CYS A 221 22.44 -13.00 -3.15
N LEU A 222 21.49 -13.03 -2.23
CA LEU A 222 21.70 -12.50 -0.88
C LEU A 222 22.78 -13.32 -0.14
N PRO A 223 23.43 -12.76 0.90
CA PRO A 223 24.54 -13.45 1.60
C PRO A 223 24.18 -14.81 2.21
N TRP A 224 22.91 -15.06 2.48
CA TRP A 224 22.37 -16.31 3.03
C TRP A 224 21.72 -17.23 1.97
N GLU A 225 21.79 -16.85 0.70
CA GLU A 225 21.27 -17.61 -0.43
C GLU A 225 22.40 -18.22 -1.26
N ILE A 226 22.10 -19.34 -1.90
CA ILE A 226 23.03 -20.11 -2.72
C ILE A 226 22.69 -19.88 -4.19
N PRO A 227 23.67 -19.53 -5.05
CA PRO A 227 23.41 -19.31 -6.47
C PRO A 227 23.17 -20.62 -7.21
N CYS A 228 22.11 -20.67 -8.01
CA CYS A 228 21.86 -21.75 -8.96
C CYS A 228 22.97 -21.83 -10.03
N GLY A 229 23.73 -20.74 -10.24
CA GLY A 229 24.83 -20.62 -11.20
C GLY A 229 24.43 -19.83 -12.43
N GLY A 230 25.20 -18.78 -12.75
CA GLY A 230 24.80 -17.81 -13.79
C GLY A 230 23.60 -16.96 -13.36
N ASN A 231 22.70 -16.64 -14.30
CA ASN A 231 21.48 -15.87 -14.06
C ASN A 231 20.25 -16.77 -13.84
N TRP A 232 20.39 -17.82 -13.02
CA TRP A 232 19.34 -18.82 -12.79
C TRP A 232 18.68 -18.69 -11.41
N GLY A 233 18.79 -17.52 -10.79
CA GLY A 233 18.24 -17.26 -9.47
C GLY A 233 19.05 -17.90 -8.33
N CYS A 234 18.39 -17.94 -7.17
CA CYS A 234 18.98 -18.24 -5.88
C CYS A 234 18.02 -19.12 -5.06
N TYR A 235 18.56 -19.95 -4.18
CA TYR A 235 17.80 -20.82 -3.29
C TYR A 235 18.39 -20.80 -1.87
N THR A 236 17.61 -21.17 -0.86
CA THR A 236 18.06 -21.20 0.55
C THR A 236 18.53 -22.60 0.96
N GLU A 237 19.22 -22.71 2.10
CA GLU A 237 19.62 -24.01 2.66
C GLU A 237 18.43 -24.93 2.97
N GLN A 238 17.24 -24.39 3.28
CA GLN A 238 16.05 -25.21 3.49
C GLN A 238 15.48 -25.79 2.19
N GLN A 239 15.78 -25.15 1.06
CA GLN A 239 15.35 -25.56 -0.29
C GLN A 239 16.34 -26.53 -0.93
N ARG A 240 17.44 -26.85 -0.25
CA ARG A 240 18.45 -27.78 -0.73
C ARG A 240 18.00 -29.21 -0.42
N CYS A 241 17.95 -30.05 -1.45
CA CYS A 241 17.55 -31.45 -1.32
C CYS A 241 16.16 -31.63 -0.66
N ASP A 242 15.25 -30.69 -0.88
CA ASP A 242 13.89 -30.69 -0.32
C ASP A 242 12.86 -31.36 -1.25
N GLY A 243 13.34 -31.84 -2.40
CA GLY A 243 12.63 -32.56 -3.43
C GLY A 243 11.82 -31.68 -4.38
N TYR A 244 11.99 -30.35 -4.32
CA TYR A 244 11.44 -29.40 -5.27
C TYR A 244 12.57 -28.67 -5.97
N TRP A 245 12.52 -28.59 -7.30
CA TRP A 245 13.51 -27.82 -8.04
C TRP A 245 13.22 -26.33 -7.91
N HIS A 246 13.96 -25.63 -7.06
CA HIS A 246 14.00 -24.18 -6.96
C HIS A 246 14.88 -23.57 -8.04
N CYS A 247 15.93 -24.30 -8.45
CA CYS A 247 16.77 -23.87 -9.56
C CYS A 247 16.27 -24.44 -10.89
N PRO A 248 16.26 -23.64 -11.99
CA PRO A 248 15.94 -24.12 -13.33
C PRO A 248 16.84 -25.28 -13.81
N ASN A 249 18.07 -25.36 -13.31
CA ASN A 249 19.03 -26.43 -13.62
C ASN A 249 19.00 -27.60 -12.62
N GLY A 250 18.16 -27.53 -11.58
CA GLY A 250 18.06 -28.55 -10.53
C GLY A 250 19.27 -28.65 -9.62
N ARG A 251 20.10 -27.60 -9.56
CA ARG A 251 21.35 -27.60 -8.78
C ARG A 251 21.12 -27.72 -7.28
N ASP A 252 19.96 -27.32 -6.81
CA ASP A 252 19.53 -27.47 -5.42
C ASP A 252 19.25 -28.94 -5.04
N GLU A 253 18.96 -29.79 -6.04
CA GLU A 253 18.58 -31.20 -5.88
C GLU A 253 19.66 -32.19 -6.34
N ILE A 254 20.85 -31.71 -6.69
CA ILE A 254 21.99 -32.58 -7.02
C ILE A 254 22.89 -32.82 -5.81
N ASN A 255 23.57 -33.98 -5.81
CA ASN A 255 24.55 -34.36 -4.80
C ASN A 255 23.98 -34.41 -3.36
N CYS A 256 22.73 -34.84 -3.26
CA CYS A 256 22.06 -35.14 -2.00
C CYS A 256 22.53 -36.50 -1.47
N THR A 257 22.69 -36.64 -0.16
CA THR A 257 23.16 -37.89 0.47
C THR A 257 22.18 -39.06 0.38
N VAL A 258 20.93 -38.78 -0.02
CA VAL A 258 19.81 -39.74 -0.02
C VAL A 258 19.74 -40.54 -1.32
N CYS A 259 20.14 -39.95 -2.45
CA CYS A 259 19.98 -40.53 -3.78
C CYS A 259 21.33 -40.83 -4.45
N GLN A 260 21.33 -41.73 -5.44
CA GLN A 260 22.52 -42.00 -6.22
C GLN A 260 22.86 -40.83 -7.14
N LYS A 261 24.07 -40.84 -7.68
CA LYS A 261 24.52 -39.84 -8.65
C LYS A 261 23.62 -39.88 -9.89
N GLU A 262 23.02 -38.75 -10.27
CA GLU A 262 22.04 -38.54 -11.37
C GLU A 262 20.55 -38.81 -11.04
N GLU A 263 20.23 -39.08 -9.78
CA GLU A 263 18.85 -39.19 -9.29
C GLU A 263 18.48 -37.99 -8.40
N PHE A 264 17.19 -37.65 -8.36
CA PHE A 264 16.66 -36.51 -7.59
C PHE A 264 15.68 -36.99 -6.51
N PRO A 265 15.72 -36.44 -5.29
CA PRO A 265 14.83 -36.87 -4.21
C PRO A 265 13.41 -36.30 -4.37
N CYS A 266 12.41 -37.02 -3.84
CA CYS A 266 11.05 -36.54 -3.66
C CYS A 266 10.89 -35.84 -2.29
N SER A 267 9.98 -34.87 -2.20
CA SER A 267 9.87 -33.97 -1.02
C SER A 267 9.52 -34.66 0.31
N ARG A 268 8.88 -35.83 0.27
CA ARG A 268 8.68 -36.67 1.45
C ARG A 268 8.89 -38.13 1.05
N ASN A 269 9.58 -38.88 1.91
CA ASN A 269 9.86 -40.33 1.82
C ASN A 269 11.18 -40.74 1.16
N GLY A 270 12.01 -39.80 0.67
CA GLY A 270 13.33 -40.12 0.13
C GLY A 270 13.31 -41.05 -1.09
N VAL A 271 12.15 -41.16 -1.76
CA VAL A 271 12.04 -41.82 -3.07
C VAL A 271 12.85 -40.99 -4.06
N CYS A 272 13.67 -41.64 -4.86
CA CYS A 272 14.51 -40.98 -5.86
C CYS A 272 13.96 -41.28 -7.25
N TYR A 273 13.97 -40.29 -8.13
CA TYR A 273 13.51 -40.42 -9.52
C TYR A 273 14.61 -39.98 -10.50
N PRO A 274 14.68 -40.58 -11.70
CA PRO A 274 15.63 -40.20 -12.73
C PRO A 274 15.21 -38.88 -13.42
N ARG A 275 16.14 -38.22 -14.11
CA ARG A 275 15.86 -36.98 -14.85
C ARG A 275 14.72 -37.09 -15.88
N SER A 276 14.46 -38.28 -16.42
CA SER A 276 13.38 -38.54 -17.39
C SER A 276 11.98 -38.40 -16.80
N ASP A 277 11.88 -38.58 -15.48
CA ASP A 277 10.61 -38.62 -14.76
C ASP A 277 10.26 -37.22 -14.21
N ARG A 278 11.05 -36.21 -14.59
CA ARG A 278 10.82 -34.82 -14.25
C ARG A 278 9.92 -34.15 -15.30
N CYS A 279 8.83 -33.53 -14.85
CA CYS A 279 7.96 -32.68 -15.67
C CYS A 279 7.42 -33.39 -16.93
N ASN A 280 7.07 -34.66 -16.78
CA ASN A 280 6.57 -35.53 -17.84
C ASN A 280 5.07 -35.85 -17.71
N TYR A 281 4.35 -35.13 -16.84
CA TYR A 281 2.95 -35.31 -16.49
C TYR A 281 2.62 -36.60 -15.70
N GLN A 282 3.61 -37.40 -15.30
CA GLN A 282 3.40 -38.61 -14.51
C GLN A 282 3.91 -38.41 -13.10
N ASN A 283 3.01 -38.52 -12.11
CA ASN A 283 3.40 -38.44 -10.71
C ASN A 283 4.15 -39.71 -10.28
N HIS A 284 5.47 -39.69 -10.39
CA HIS A 284 6.37 -40.69 -9.81
C HIS A 284 6.50 -40.50 -8.29
N CYS A 285 6.54 -39.24 -7.83
CA CYS A 285 6.60 -38.95 -6.40
C CYS A 285 5.21 -39.07 -5.75
N PRO A 286 5.11 -39.53 -4.47
CA PRO A 286 3.83 -39.66 -3.75
C PRO A 286 3.04 -38.34 -3.62
N ASN A 287 3.74 -37.20 -3.65
CA ASN A 287 3.16 -35.85 -3.57
C ASN A 287 3.16 -35.11 -4.92
N GLY A 288 3.55 -35.79 -6.00
CA GLY A 288 3.75 -35.19 -7.33
C GLY A 288 4.76 -34.05 -7.33
N SER A 289 5.85 -34.16 -6.54
CA SER A 289 6.88 -33.11 -6.46
C SER A 289 7.72 -33.02 -7.73
N ASP A 290 7.89 -34.14 -8.42
CA ASP A 290 8.48 -34.27 -9.75
C ASP A 290 7.74 -33.46 -10.84
N GLU A 291 6.44 -33.24 -10.67
CA GLU A 291 5.58 -32.49 -11.61
C GLU A 291 5.30 -31.04 -11.17
N LYS A 292 6.05 -30.51 -10.20
CA LYS A 292 5.90 -29.15 -9.67
C LYS A 292 7.15 -28.31 -9.92
N ASN A 293 6.98 -27.00 -10.10
CA ASN A 293 8.04 -26.02 -10.38
C ASN A 293 8.89 -26.36 -11.62
N CYS A 294 8.20 -26.66 -12.73
CA CYS A 294 8.79 -27.09 -13.98
C CYS A 294 9.20 -25.90 -14.85
N PHE A 295 10.44 -25.42 -14.70
CA PHE A 295 10.97 -24.33 -15.55
C PHE A 295 11.16 -24.71 -17.02
N PHE A 296 11.40 -26.00 -17.29
CA PHE A 296 11.57 -26.54 -18.63
C PHE A 296 10.76 -27.82 -18.76
N CYS A 297 9.82 -27.85 -19.70
CA CYS A 297 9.05 -29.04 -20.04
C CYS A 297 9.80 -29.91 -21.07
N GLN A 298 9.47 -31.21 -21.11
CA GLN A 298 9.98 -32.09 -22.16
C GLN A 298 9.45 -31.66 -23.55
N PRO A 299 10.19 -31.97 -24.64
CA PRO A 299 9.72 -31.67 -25.99
C PRO A 299 8.36 -32.34 -26.26
N GLY A 300 7.37 -31.54 -26.69
CA GLY A 300 5.98 -31.99 -26.90
C GLY A 300 5.03 -31.71 -25.73
N ASN A 301 5.53 -31.06 -24.66
CA ASN A 301 4.72 -30.59 -23.54
C ASN A 301 4.60 -29.06 -23.56
N PHE A 302 3.44 -28.54 -23.17
CA PHE A 302 3.13 -27.12 -23.00
C PHE A 302 3.40 -26.67 -21.55
N HIS A 303 3.96 -25.47 -21.41
CA HIS A 303 4.30 -24.88 -20.11
C HIS A 303 3.19 -23.92 -19.65
N CYS A 304 2.46 -24.32 -18.62
CA CYS A 304 1.40 -23.55 -17.97
C CYS A 304 1.95 -22.31 -17.23
N LYS A 305 1.12 -21.30 -16.94
CA LYS A 305 1.57 -20.12 -16.18
C LYS A 305 1.90 -20.44 -14.72
N ASN A 306 1.28 -21.47 -14.14
CA ASN A 306 1.60 -22.01 -12.81
C ASN A 306 2.87 -22.91 -12.76
N ASN A 307 3.72 -22.87 -13.79
CA ASN A 307 4.95 -23.68 -13.91
C ASN A 307 4.70 -25.20 -13.85
N ARG A 308 3.58 -25.67 -14.39
CA ARG A 308 3.30 -27.08 -14.66
C ARG A 308 3.46 -27.38 -16.15
N CYS A 309 3.67 -28.64 -16.47
CA CYS A 309 3.76 -29.10 -17.85
C CYS A 309 2.57 -30.01 -18.16
N VAL A 310 1.85 -29.72 -19.24
CA VAL A 310 0.79 -30.56 -19.79
C VAL A 310 1.17 -30.98 -21.21
N PHE A 311 0.47 -31.94 -21.81
CA PHE A 311 0.76 -32.31 -23.19
C PHE A 311 0.33 -31.20 -24.16
N GLU A 312 1.10 -30.97 -25.23
CA GLU A 312 0.73 -29.97 -26.25
C GLU A 312 -0.62 -30.29 -26.92
N SER A 313 -1.01 -31.57 -26.96
CA SER A 313 -2.32 -32.02 -27.47
C SER A 313 -3.51 -31.60 -26.62
N TRP A 314 -3.28 -31.15 -25.40
CA TRP A 314 -4.32 -30.74 -24.45
C TRP A 314 -4.47 -29.22 -24.35
N VAL A 315 -3.65 -28.49 -25.10
CA VAL A 315 -3.82 -27.05 -25.23
C VAL A 315 -5.03 -26.80 -26.12
N CYS A 316 -5.98 -26.01 -25.63
CA CYS A 316 -7.20 -25.64 -26.35
C CYS A 316 -8.13 -26.82 -26.67
N ASP A 317 -8.27 -27.76 -25.75
CA ASP A 317 -9.16 -28.92 -25.87
C ASP A 317 -10.50 -28.74 -25.11
N SER A 318 -10.72 -27.56 -24.53
CA SER A 318 -11.87 -27.18 -23.69
C SER A 318 -11.87 -27.77 -22.27
N GLN A 319 -10.73 -28.24 -21.77
CA GLN A 319 -10.53 -28.65 -20.39
C GLN A 319 -9.43 -27.82 -19.73
N ASP A 320 -9.54 -27.60 -18.42
CA ASP A 320 -8.47 -26.98 -17.64
C ASP A 320 -7.55 -28.07 -17.09
N ASP A 321 -6.54 -28.45 -17.86
CA ASP A 321 -5.54 -29.45 -17.49
C ASP A 321 -4.39 -28.82 -16.69
N CYS A 322 -4.10 -27.54 -16.93
CA CYS A 322 -3.12 -26.80 -16.14
C CYS A 322 -3.57 -26.62 -14.67
N GLY A 323 -4.88 -26.52 -14.43
CA GLY A 323 -5.52 -26.18 -13.15
C GLY A 323 -5.58 -24.67 -12.86
N ASP A 324 -5.07 -23.85 -13.79
CA ASP A 324 -5.13 -22.38 -13.76
C ASP A 324 -5.75 -21.80 -15.06
N GLY A 325 -6.22 -22.66 -15.96
CA GLY A 325 -6.82 -22.33 -17.26
C GLY A 325 -5.85 -21.80 -18.31
N SER A 326 -4.53 -21.84 -18.07
CA SER A 326 -3.53 -21.25 -18.98
C SER A 326 -3.47 -21.89 -20.36
N ASP A 327 -3.77 -23.18 -20.43
CA ASP A 327 -3.91 -24.01 -21.62
C ASP A 327 -5.12 -23.66 -22.49
N GLU A 328 -6.12 -23.02 -21.91
CA GLU A 328 -7.34 -22.57 -22.61
C GLU A 328 -7.33 -21.06 -22.90
N GLU A 329 -6.24 -20.36 -22.54
CA GLU A 329 -6.10 -18.95 -22.85
C GLU A 329 -5.55 -18.72 -24.27
N ASN A 330 -6.17 -17.78 -24.98
CA ASN A 330 -5.73 -17.34 -26.31
C ASN A 330 -5.73 -18.44 -27.38
N CYS A 331 -6.68 -19.37 -27.26
CA CYS A 331 -6.91 -20.40 -28.26
C CYS A 331 -7.37 -19.80 -29.59
N PRO A 332 -6.77 -20.21 -30.72
CA PRO A 332 -7.29 -19.83 -32.03
C PRO A 332 -8.71 -20.36 -32.12
N VAL A 333 -9.70 -19.47 -32.30
CA VAL A 333 -11.07 -19.87 -32.55
C VAL A 333 -11.09 -20.57 -33.90
N ILE A 334 -10.90 -21.89 -33.90
CA ILE A 334 -11.10 -22.71 -35.08
C ILE A 334 -12.61 -22.80 -35.25
N VAL A 335 -13.24 -21.73 -35.76
CA VAL A 335 -14.58 -21.84 -36.31
C VAL A 335 -14.45 -22.83 -37.47
N PRO A 336 -15.04 -24.04 -37.38
CA PRO A 336 -15.03 -24.94 -38.51
C PRO A 336 -15.74 -24.21 -39.65
N THR A 337 -14.97 -23.86 -40.69
CA THR A 337 -15.44 -23.12 -41.88
C THR A 337 -16.66 -23.77 -42.53
N ARG A 338 -16.93 -25.04 -42.21
CA ARG A 338 -18.10 -25.81 -42.62
C ARG A 338 -19.45 -25.25 -42.12
N VAL A 339 -19.50 -24.68 -40.91
CA VAL A 339 -20.75 -24.15 -40.34
C VAL A 339 -21.11 -22.81 -41.00
N ILE A 340 -20.10 -21.96 -41.26
CA ILE A 340 -20.29 -20.69 -41.97
C ILE A 340 -20.75 -20.94 -43.41
N THR A 341 -20.14 -21.90 -44.12
CA THR A 341 -20.59 -22.24 -45.48
C THR A 341 -22.02 -22.76 -45.52
N ALA A 342 -22.45 -23.58 -44.57
CA ALA A 342 -23.81 -24.11 -44.54
C ALA A 342 -24.86 -23.02 -44.25
N ALA A 343 -24.58 -22.13 -43.29
CA ALA A 343 -25.47 -21.01 -42.96
C ALA A 343 -25.59 -20.01 -44.13
N VAL A 344 -24.47 -19.64 -44.76
CA VAL A 344 -24.45 -18.70 -45.89
C VAL A 344 -25.16 -19.28 -47.12
N ILE A 345 -24.92 -20.55 -47.46
CA ILE A 345 -25.60 -21.22 -48.56
C ILE A 345 -27.11 -21.33 -48.27
N GLY A 346 -27.48 -21.69 -47.04
CA GLY A 346 -28.89 -21.75 -46.62
C GLY A 346 -29.61 -20.40 -46.75
N SER A 347 -28.99 -19.31 -46.28
CA SER A 347 -29.55 -17.96 -46.39
C SER A 347 -29.68 -17.48 -47.84
N LEU A 348 -28.69 -17.79 -48.70
CA LEU A 348 -28.72 -17.45 -50.12
C LEU A 348 -29.83 -18.20 -50.86
N ILE A 349 -30.00 -19.51 -50.61
CA ILE A 349 -31.07 -20.31 -51.22
C ILE A 349 -32.44 -19.81 -50.77
N CYS A 350 -32.61 -19.53 -49.48
CA CYS A 350 -33.87 -19.01 -48.94
C CYS A 350 -34.23 -17.64 -49.56
N GLY A 351 -33.24 -16.74 -49.67
CA GLY A 351 -33.40 -15.45 -50.34
C GLY A 351 -33.79 -15.58 -51.81
N LEU A 352 -33.14 -16.50 -52.56
CA LEU A 352 -33.47 -16.73 -53.97
C LEU A 352 -34.89 -17.27 -54.15
N LEU A 353 -35.32 -18.21 -53.30
CA LEU A 353 -36.67 -18.77 -53.33
C LEU A 353 -37.75 -17.70 -53.04
N LEU A 354 -37.49 -16.78 -52.12
CA LEU A 354 -38.40 -15.65 -51.85
C LEU A 354 -38.54 -14.72 -53.07
N VAL A 355 -37.44 -14.39 -53.75
CA VAL A 355 -37.48 -13.55 -54.96
C VAL A 355 -38.24 -14.25 -56.08
N ILE A 356 -38.04 -15.55 -56.27
CA ILE A 356 -38.79 -16.33 -57.27
C ILE A 356 -40.28 -16.35 -56.92
N ALA A 357 -40.64 -16.60 -55.65
CA ALA A 357 -42.02 -16.61 -55.20
C ALA A 357 -42.72 -15.25 -55.42
N LEU A 358 -42.05 -14.15 -55.09
CA LEU A 358 -42.53 -12.78 -55.36
C LEU A 358 -42.66 -12.50 -56.86
N GLY A 359 -41.70 -12.94 -57.66
CA GLY A 359 -41.76 -12.81 -59.13
C GLY A 359 -42.95 -13.56 -59.72
N CYS A 360 -43.20 -14.79 -59.27
CA CYS A 360 -44.34 -15.59 -59.67
C CYS A 360 -45.67 -14.95 -59.26
N THR A 361 -45.79 -14.45 -58.03
CA THR A 361 -47.02 -13.82 -57.55
C THR A 361 -47.31 -12.51 -58.28
N CYS A 362 -46.29 -11.68 -58.54
CA CYS A 362 -46.44 -10.47 -59.37
C CYS A 362 -46.85 -10.79 -60.81
N LYS A 363 -46.28 -11.85 -61.41
CA LYS A 363 -46.64 -12.28 -62.77
C LYS A 363 -48.08 -12.81 -62.83
N LEU A 364 -48.50 -13.58 -61.83
CA LEU A 364 -49.90 -14.03 -61.66
C LEU A 364 -50.86 -12.85 -61.49
N TYR A 365 -50.49 -11.86 -60.69
CA TYR A 365 -51.28 -10.65 -60.48
C TYR A 365 -51.43 -9.84 -61.78
N SER A 366 -50.34 -9.67 -62.54
CA SER A 366 -50.37 -8.99 -63.84
C SER A 366 -51.22 -9.73 -64.89
N LEU A 367 -51.19 -11.07 -64.89
CA LEU A 367 -52.06 -11.87 -65.76
C LEU A 367 -53.53 -11.75 -65.37
N ARG A 368 -53.86 -11.76 -64.07
CA ARG A 368 -55.25 -11.55 -63.61
C ARG A 368 -55.79 -10.18 -64.01
N MET A 369 -54.99 -9.13 -63.86
CA MET A 369 -55.39 -7.76 -64.21
C MET A 369 -55.59 -7.54 -65.72
N LYS A 370 -55.01 -8.39 -66.58
CA LYS A 370 -55.23 -8.34 -68.04
C LYS A 370 -56.47 -9.11 -68.52
N LEU A 371 -57.07 -9.95 -67.67
CA LEU A 371 -58.26 -10.76 -67.99
C LEU A 371 -59.57 -10.13 -67.49
N THR A 372 -59.49 -9.07 -66.68
CA THR A 372 -60.56 -8.11 -66.39
C THR A 372 -60.39 -6.89 -67.28
#